data_AF-A0A142X1F2-F1
#
_entry.id   AF-A0A142X1F2-F1
#
_cell.length_a   1.000
_cell.length_b   1.000
_cell.length_c   1.000
_cell.angle_alpha   90.00
_cell.angle_beta   90.00
_cell.angle_gamma   90.00
#
_symmetry.space_group_name_H-M   'P 1'
#
loop_
_entity.id
_entity.type
_entity.pdbx_description
1 polymer ?
#
loop_
_entity_poly.entity_id
_entity_poly.type
_entity_poly.pdbx_seq_one_letter_code
_entity_poly.pdbx_strand_id
1 'polypeptide(L)'
;MRPATRITLVVAVLLVLYVGSFLTFRAFPEEFTLAPPDHPERWLVVFSRHPEVHGMVRWFYWPLTQWAPGHRGYPTDTQLRNAIEFSNALREPRPVRPETPGRAP
;
A
#
# COMPACT_ATOMS: atom_id res chain seq x y z
N MET A 1 -27.89 32.73 -1.98
CA MET A 1 -27.15 31.95 -3.01
C MET A 1 -28.13 31.14 -3.82
N ARG A 2 -28.01 31.17 -5.14
CA ARG A 2 -28.81 30.31 -6.04
C ARG A 2 -28.41 28.84 -5.84
N PRO A 3 -29.32 27.87 -6.03
CA PRO A 3 -29.04 26.45 -5.82
C PRO A 3 -27.85 25.95 -6.66
N ALA A 4 -27.72 26.43 -7.89
CA ALA A 4 -26.56 26.14 -8.75
C ALA A 4 -25.23 26.56 -8.10
N THR A 5 -25.15 27.76 -7.51
CA THR A 5 -23.93 28.25 -6.84
C THR A 5 -23.56 27.39 -5.63
N ARG A 6 -24.55 26.87 -4.90
CA ARG A 6 -24.30 25.97 -3.75
C ARG A 6 -23.74 24.63 -4.21
N ILE A 7 -24.32 24.04 -5.26
CA ILE A 7 -23.85 22.78 -5.83
C ILE A 7 -22.42 22.93 -6.35
N THR A 8 -22.13 23.99 -7.10
CA THR A 8 -20.77 24.27 -7.58
C THR A 8 -19.77 24.38 -6.42
N LEU A 9 -20.15 25.07 -5.35
CA LEU A 9 -19.28 25.23 -4.19
C LEU A 9 -19.04 23.90 -3.47
N VAL A 10 -20.08 23.07 -3.30
CA VAL A 10 -19.94 21.73 -2.70
C VAL A 10 -19.02 20.86 -3.55
N VAL A 11 -19.20 20.83 -4.87
CA VAL A 11 -18.35 20.05 -5.77
C VAL A 11 -16.90 20.54 -5.71
N ALA A 12 -16.67 21.86 -5.70
CA ALA A 12 -15.33 22.42 -5.60
C ALA A 12 -14.66 22.03 -4.27
N VAL A 13 -15.38 22.11 -3.15
CA VAL A 13 -14.88 21.70 -1.83
C VAL A 13 -14.55 20.21 -1.81
N LEU A 14 -15.43 19.35 -2.35
CA LEU A 14 -15.18 17.91 -2.43
C LEU A 14 -13.95 17.58 -3.28
N LEU A 15 -13.75 18.29 -4.40
CA LEU A 15 -12.57 18.11 -5.25
C LEU A 15 -11.29 18.50 -4.53
N VAL A 16 -11.29 19.63 -3.81
CA VAL A 16 -10.15 20.09 -3.01
C VAL A 16 -9.82 19.07 -1.91
N LEU A 17 -10.84 18.55 -1.22
CA LEU A 17 -10.65 17.52 -0.20
C LEU A 17 -10.08 16.23 -0.80
N TYR A 18 -10.59 15.79 -1.96
CA TYR A 18 -10.15 14.59 -2.66
C TYR A 18 -8.67 14.67 -3.10
N VAL A 19 -8.27 15.79 -3.70
CA VAL A 19 -6.88 15.98 -4.14
C VAL A 19 -5.97 16.22 -2.94
N GLY A 20 -6.41 17.02 -1.98
CA GLY A 20 -5.65 17.34 -0.76
C GLY A 20 -5.36 16.11 0.10
N SER A 21 -6.33 15.21 0.26
CA SER A 21 -6.13 13.95 1.00
C SER A 21 -5.13 13.04 0.30
N PHE A 22 -5.15 12.96 -1.04
CA PHE A 22 -4.17 12.19 -1.80
C PHE A 22 -2.75 12.76 -1.66
N LEU A 23 -2.59 14.09 -1.72
CA LEU A 23 -1.29 14.73 -1.53
C LEU A 23 -0.75 14.53 -0.12
N THR A 24 -1.61 14.60 0.89
CA THR A 24 -1.24 14.32 2.29
C THR A 24 -0.74 12.89 2.44
N PHE A 25 -1.46 11.92 1.86
CA PHE A 25 -1.03 10.53 1.83
C PHE A 25 0.33 10.35 1.13
N ARG A 26 0.55 11.04 0.00
CA ARG A 26 1.83 10.98 -0.72
C ARG A 26 2.99 11.62 0.06
N ALA A 27 2.71 12.60 0.91
CA ALA A 27 3.71 13.23 1.78
C ALA A 27 4.16 12.29 2.92
N PHE A 28 3.25 11.45 3.41
CA PHE A 28 3.51 10.49 4.49
C PHE A 28 3.15 9.06 4.04
N PRO A 29 3.88 8.50 3.06
CA PRO A 29 3.56 7.18 2.56
C PRO A 29 3.88 6.14 3.63
N GLU A 30 3.00 5.16 3.79
CA GLU A 30 3.38 3.92 4.42
C GLU A 30 4.11 3.08 3.37
N GLU A 31 5.44 3.01 3.51
CA GLU A 31 6.32 2.29 2.60
C GLU A 31 6.51 0.86 3.12
N PHE A 32 6.24 -0.11 2.26
CA PHE A 32 6.49 -1.53 2.56
C PHE A 32 7.47 -2.08 1.54
N THR A 33 8.62 -2.56 1.98
CA THR A 33 9.63 -3.15 1.10
C THR A 33 9.43 -4.65 1.02
N LEU A 34 9.10 -5.14 -0.16
CA LEU A 34 8.94 -6.57 -0.43
C LEU A 34 10.09 -7.24 -1.15
N ALA A 35 10.98 -6.43 -1.68
CA ALA A 35 11.98 -6.92 -2.56
C ALA A 35 13.34 -7.01 -1.85
N PRO A 36 14.21 -7.94 -2.25
CA PRO A 36 15.63 -7.85 -1.95
C PRO A 36 16.16 -6.44 -2.29
N PRO A 37 17.24 -5.98 -1.67
CA PRO A 37 17.74 -4.60 -1.78
C PRO A 37 17.86 -4.04 -3.22
N ASP A 38 17.95 -4.91 -4.22
CA ASP A 38 18.30 -4.58 -5.59
C ASP A 38 17.11 -4.58 -6.59
N HIS A 39 15.86 -4.74 -6.13
CA HIS A 39 14.69 -4.74 -7.04
C HIS A 39 14.10 -3.33 -7.27
N PRO A 40 13.70 -2.97 -8.50
CA PRO A 40 13.18 -1.63 -8.83
C PRO A 40 11.85 -1.27 -8.13
N GLU A 41 11.16 -2.25 -7.54
CA GLU A 41 9.90 -2.06 -6.80
C GLU A 41 10.12 -1.92 -5.28
N ARG A 42 11.30 -1.46 -4.85
CA ARG A 42 11.69 -1.36 -3.44
C ARG A 42 10.78 -0.47 -2.58
N TRP A 43 10.05 0.44 -3.22
CA TRP A 43 9.18 1.43 -2.58
C TRP A 43 7.73 1.24 -3.03
N LEU A 44 7.07 0.23 -2.47
CA LEU A 44 5.62 0.09 -2.61
C LEU A 44 4.94 1.01 -1.60
N VAL A 45 4.00 1.80 -2.09
CA VAL A 45 3.21 2.72 -1.29
C VAL A 45 1.85 2.11 -1.06
N VAL A 46 1.56 1.79 0.20
CA VAL A 46 0.31 1.17 0.59
C VAL A 46 -0.60 2.18 1.30
N PHE A 47 -1.85 2.25 0.86
CA PHE A 47 -2.88 3.04 1.54
C PHE A 47 -3.30 2.46 2.90
N SER A 48 -3.13 1.14 3.06
CA SER A 48 -3.45 0.40 4.27
C SER A 48 -2.76 -0.97 4.22
N ARG A 49 -2.49 -1.54 5.38
CA ARG A 49 -2.03 -2.95 5.52
C ARG A 49 -3.15 -3.96 5.34
N HIS A 50 -4.41 -3.54 5.37
CA HIS A 50 -5.54 -4.41 5.07
C HIS A 50 -5.74 -4.42 3.54
N PRO A 51 -5.58 -5.57 2.85
CA PRO A 51 -5.63 -5.61 1.39
C PRO A 51 -6.94 -5.09 0.80
N GLU A 52 -8.05 -5.36 1.47
CA GLU A 52 -9.39 -4.92 1.05
C GLU A 52 -9.52 -3.39 1.09
N VAL A 53 -9.04 -2.77 2.18
CA VAL A 53 -9.05 -1.31 2.35
C VAL A 53 -8.08 -0.67 1.36
N HIS A 54 -6.90 -1.27 1.16
CA HIS A 54 -5.94 -0.82 0.17
C HIS A 54 -6.54 -0.81 -1.24
N GLY A 55 -7.18 -1.91 -1.66
CA GLY A 55 -7.79 -2.03 -2.99
C GLY A 55 -8.87 -0.99 -3.23
N MET A 56 -9.75 -0.79 -2.25
CA MET A 56 -10.79 0.24 -2.32
C MET A 56 -10.20 1.64 -2.48
N VAL A 57 -9.20 1.99 -1.67
CA VAL A 57 -8.58 3.33 -1.69
C VAL A 57 -7.75 3.54 -2.96
N ARG A 58 -7.07 2.49 -3.43
CA ARG A 58 -6.34 2.50 -4.71
C ARG A 58 -7.29 2.73 -5.88
N TRP A 59 -8.47 2.10 -5.89
CA TRP A 59 -9.49 2.35 -6.91
C TRP A 59 -10.04 3.78 -6.83
N PHE A 60 -10.35 4.25 -5.62
CA PHE A 60 -10.84 5.61 -5.38
C PHE A 60 -9.85 6.70 -5.87
N TYR A 61 -8.55 6.50 -5.66
CA TYR A 61 -7.51 7.41 -6.12
C TYR A 61 -6.91 7.03 -7.48
N TRP A 62 -7.48 6.05 -8.19
CA TRP A 62 -6.93 5.56 -9.45
C TRP A 62 -6.57 6.68 -10.44
N PRO A 63 -7.46 7.66 -10.71
CA PRO A 63 -7.14 8.76 -11.64
C PRO A 63 -5.89 9.55 -11.21
N LEU A 64 -5.72 9.81 -9.91
CA LEU A 64 -4.58 10.55 -9.38
C LEU A 64 -3.29 9.73 -9.41
N THR A 65 -3.37 8.41 -9.17
CA THR A 65 -2.20 7.52 -9.25
C THR A 65 -1.64 7.41 -10.67
N GLN A 66 -2.48 7.52 -11.71
CA GLN A 66 -2.03 7.54 -13.11
C GLN A 66 -1.29 8.84 -13.47
N TRP A 67 -1.66 9.95 -12.84
CA TRP A 67 -1.12 11.28 -13.11
C TRP A 67 0.12 11.64 -12.32
N ALA A 68 0.46 10.87 -11.29
CA ALA A 68 1.58 11.13 -10.42
C ALA A 68 2.66 10.03 -10.55
N PRO A 69 3.20 9.80 -11.77
CA PRO A 69 4.22 8.78 -12.00
C PRO A 69 5.44 9.11 -11.12
N GLY A 70 5.88 8.13 -10.36
CA GLY A 70 7.03 8.23 -9.49
C GLY A 70 7.60 6.84 -9.25
N HIS A 71 8.69 6.76 -8.49
CA HIS A 71 9.34 5.50 -8.10
C HIS A 71 8.53 4.71 -7.05
N ARG A 72 7.31 5.18 -6.76
CA ARG A 72 6.39 4.68 -5.74
C ARG A 72 5.31 3.87 -6.44
N GLY A 73 5.47 2.55 -6.43
CA GLY A 73 4.49 1.63 -6.99
C GLY A 73 3.29 1.47 -6.05
N TYR A 74 2.06 1.49 -6.59
CA TYR A 74 0.85 1.19 -5.85
C TYR A 74 0.44 -0.26 -6.13
N PRO A 75 0.78 -1.21 -5.24
CA PRO A 75 0.58 -2.63 -5.50
C PRO A 75 -0.90 -2.96 -5.70
N THR A 76 -1.18 -3.97 -6.49
CA THR A 76 -2.50 -4.60 -6.52
C THR A 76 -2.76 -5.35 -5.22
N ASP A 77 -4.03 -5.64 -4.93
CA ASP A 77 -4.44 -6.40 -3.74
C ASP A 77 -3.73 -7.74 -3.63
N THR A 78 -3.50 -8.41 -4.78
CA THR A 78 -2.76 -9.67 -4.84
C THR A 78 -1.29 -9.47 -4.50
N GLN A 79 -0.64 -8.44 -5.06
CA GLN A 79 0.75 -8.11 -4.70
C GLN A 79 0.86 -7.80 -3.21
N LEU A 80 -0.10 -7.08 -2.63
CA LEU A 80 -0.13 -6.78 -1.19
C LEU A 80 -0.43 -8.00 -0.32
N ARG A 81 -1.27 -8.94 -0.74
CA ARG A 81 -1.49 -10.19 0.01
C ARG A 81 -0.23 -11.04 0.07
N ASN A 82 0.39 -11.27 -1.09
CA ASN A 82 1.66 -11.98 -1.18
C ASN A 82 2.73 -11.29 -0.33
N ALA A 83 2.64 -9.96 -0.24
CA ALA A 83 3.55 -9.16 0.56
C ALA A 83 3.53 -9.51 2.04
N ILE A 84 2.31 -9.52 2.58
CA ILE A 84 2.03 -9.71 3.98
C ILE A 84 2.39 -11.15 4.36
N GLU A 85 2.05 -12.11 3.50
CA GLU A 85 2.39 -13.52 3.69
C GLU A 85 3.91 -13.74 3.78
N PHE A 86 4.67 -13.18 2.83
CA PHE A 86 6.13 -13.26 2.86
C PHE A 86 6.73 -12.64 4.12
N SER A 87 6.26 -11.44 4.52
CA SER A 87 6.74 -10.79 5.73
C SER A 87 6.38 -11.55 7.01
N ASN A 88 5.24 -12.25 7.03
CA ASN A 88 4.85 -13.09 8.17
C ASN A 88 5.73 -14.34 8.24
N ALA A 89 6.01 -14.98 7.10
CA ALA A 89 6.92 -16.13 7.02
C ALA A 89 8.35 -15.81 7.51
N LEU A 90 8.83 -14.57 7.29
CA LEU A 90 10.11 -14.11 7.83
C LEU A 90 10.09 -13.83 9.34
N ARG A 91 8.92 -13.56 9.92
CA ARG A 91 8.74 -13.31 11.37
C ARG A 91 8.53 -14.58 12.17
N GLU A 92 8.08 -15.67 11.55
CA GLU A 92 7.94 -16.94 12.26
C GLU A 92 9.32 -17.52 12.61
N PRO A 93 9.57 -17.86 13.89
CA PRO A 93 10.81 -18.54 14.26
C PRO A 93 10.86 -19.88 13.54
N ARG A 94 11.91 -20.09 12.74
CA ARG A 94 12.16 -21.35 12.03
C ARG A 94 12.05 -22.49 13.05
N PRO A 95 11.27 -23.57 12.80
CA PRO A 95 11.19 -24.68 13.74
C PRO A 95 12.61 -25.20 13.96
N VAL A 96 13.04 -25.22 15.22
CA VAL A 96 14.29 -25.87 15.63
C VAL A 96 14.12 -27.33 15.24
N ARG A 97 14.83 -27.74 14.18
CA ARG A 97 14.85 -29.15 13.76
C ARG A 97 15.37 -29.93 14.98
N PRO A 98 14.64 -30.93 15.49
CA PRO A 98 15.19 -31.75 16.56
C PRO A 98 16.48 -32.35 16.02
N GLU A 99 17.61 -32.05 16.68
CA GLU A 99 18.88 -32.67 16.35
C GLU A 99 18.68 -34.17 16.49
N THR A 100 18.90 -34.91 15.39
CA THR A 100 18.92 -36.36 15.42
C THR A 100 19.92 -36.78 16.50
N PRO A 101 19.50 -37.50 17.56
CA PRO A 101 20.43 -37.88 18.60
C PRO A 101 21.56 -38.67 17.96
N GLY A 102 22.79 -38.22 18.22
CA GLY A 102 23.99 -38.77 17.62
C GLY A 102 24.00 -40.29 17.66
N ARG A 103 24.31 -40.89 16.51
CA ARG A 103 24.74 -42.27 16.41
C ARG A 103 26.05 -42.36 17.18
N ALA A 104 26.00 -42.82 18.43
CA ALA A 104 27.19 -43.17 19.18
C ALA A 104 27.91 -44.34 18.48
N PRO A 105 29.26 -44.31 18.39
CA PRO A 105 30.05 -45.40 17.84
C PRO A 105 29.99 -46.68 18.71
#